data_AF-A0A1Y5F2T7-F1
#
_entry.id   AF-A0A1Y5F2T7-F1
#
_cell.length_a   1.000
_cell.length_b   1.000
_cell.length_c   1.000
_cell.angle_alpha   90.00
_cell.angle_beta   90.00
_cell.angle_gamma   90.00
#
_symmetry.space_group_name_H-M   'P 1'
#
loop_
_entity.id
_entity.type
_entity.pdbx_description
1 polymer ?
#
loop_
_entity_poly.entity_id
_entity_poly.type
_entity_poly.pdbx_seq_one_letter_code
_entity_poly.pdbx_strand_id
1 'polypeptide(L)'
;MKINIEEVINRDYSEHAELLNKKDSWMQPDYLDKKYLHYSQPHTEDYFTPAGVPFYLVHFKELSWLNLFPTIFVRDGLTSIAHFFFKYPTPNGVETTLILPIEAEELIPAAWLENCLLCDIKRYKDANLGKVETIYITGSICENTYNFKEVEKELRELKKNHQQKFKALLFDNIQLGNEYTPNSKQHNVHFYKMLFNIFGDDIEVLNWGESKEANYSNSAFFEINQNKLNFSDSFVTFNFISGGSLPLNSDRYLESDFTNNSLRVSKYHFLEFSHPTASPKSEELWSEIETLKSYVLTGEEHLVRTHKNFELVHLCTPEFESLILKRFKLK
;
A
#
# COMPACT_ATOMS: atom_id res chain seq x y z
N MET A 1 24.59 -12.77 -4.80
CA MET A 1 24.80 -13.12 -3.37
C MET A 1 23.44 -13.12 -2.71
N LYS A 2 23.04 -14.23 -2.07
CA LYS A 2 21.70 -14.32 -1.47
C LYS A 2 21.61 -13.43 -0.22
N ILE A 3 20.58 -12.60 -0.11
CA ILE A 3 20.32 -11.75 1.06
C ILE A 3 20.26 -12.61 2.33
N ASN A 4 20.86 -12.15 3.42
CA ASN A 4 20.72 -12.79 4.72
C ASN A 4 19.56 -12.13 5.50
N ILE A 5 18.46 -12.86 5.67
CA ILE A 5 17.28 -12.38 6.42
C ILE A 5 17.65 -12.02 7.86
N GLU A 6 18.52 -12.81 8.52
CA GLU A 6 18.95 -12.52 9.89
C GLU A 6 19.71 -11.18 9.98
N GLU A 7 20.49 -10.85 8.95
CA GLU A 7 21.20 -9.57 8.90
C GLU A 7 20.21 -8.41 8.76
N VAL A 8 19.20 -8.53 7.89
CA VAL A 8 18.16 -7.50 7.69
C VAL A 8 17.37 -7.27 8.98
N ILE A 9 17.01 -8.34 9.70
CA ILE A 9 16.25 -8.28 10.97
C ILE A 9 17.05 -7.57 12.07
N ASN A 10 18.37 -7.77 12.13
CA ASN A 10 19.23 -7.26 13.20
C ASN A 10 19.96 -5.96 12.84
N ARG A 11 19.72 -5.39 11.66
CA ARG A 11 20.41 -4.19 11.20
C ARG A 11 19.96 -2.96 12.01
N ASP A 12 20.92 -2.16 12.44
CA ASP A 12 20.67 -0.85 13.05
C ASP A 12 20.60 0.22 11.95
N TYR A 13 19.48 0.93 11.88
CA TYR A 13 19.27 2.01 10.91
C TYR A 13 19.52 3.41 11.50
N SER A 14 20.02 3.49 12.74
CA SER A 14 20.27 4.76 13.43
C SER A 14 21.24 5.67 12.67
N GLU A 15 22.21 5.11 11.95
CA GLU A 15 23.16 5.86 11.12
C GLU A 15 22.52 6.58 9.93
N HIS A 16 21.34 6.14 9.48
CA HIS A 16 20.59 6.77 8.39
C HIS A 16 19.63 7.86 8.87
N ALA A 17 19.51 8.09 10.18
CA ALA A 17 18.58 9.07 10.73
C ALA A 17 18.86 10.51 10.23
N GLU A 18 20.13 10.90 10.10
CA GLU A 18 20.48 12.22 9.57
C GLU A 18 20.08 12.38 8.10
N LEU A 19 20.27 11.34 7.29
CA LEU A 19 19.88 11.33 5.88
C LEU A 19 18.36 11.39 5.71
N LEU A 20 17.62 10.72 6.59
CA LEU A 20 16.16 10.78 6.66
C LEU A 20 15.65 12.16 7.05
N ASN A 21 16.27 12.79 8.05
CA ASN A 21 15.92 14.15 8.46
C ASN A 21 16.17 15.19 7.35
N LYS A 22 16.99 14.82 6.36
CA LYS A 22 17.29 15.63 5.16
C LYS A 22 16.56 15.14 3.91
N LYS A 23 15.56 14.23 4.03
CA LYS A 23 14.75 13.67 2.91
C LYS A 23 14.33 14.72 1.90
N ASP A 24 13.74 15.83 2.36
CA ASP A 24 13.25 16.89 1.46
C ASP A 24 14.36 17.56 0.62
N SER A 25 15.60 17.57 1.12
CA SER A 25 16.73 18.19 0.45
C SER A 25 17.29 17.36 -0.70
N TRP A 26 17.25 16.04 -0.62
CA TRP A 26 17.80 15.16 -1.66
C TRP A 26 16.71 14.53 -2.55
N MET A 27 15.51 14.29 -2.01
CA MET A 27 14.43 13.64 -2.75
C MET A 27 13.78 14.57 -3.78
N GLN A 28 13.78 15.89 -3.52
CA GLN A 28 13.27 16.95 -4.41
C GLN A 28 11.96 16.54 -5.15
N PRO A 29 10.89 16.17 -4.41
CA PRO A 29 9.71 15.57 -5.01
C PRO A 29 9.07 16.52 -6.02
N ASP A 30 8.79 15.98 -7.21
CA ASP A 30 8.11 16.68 -8.29
C ASP A 30 6.60 16.78 -8.00
N TYR A 31 5.86 17.44 -8.90
CA TYR A 31 4.41 17.60 -8.72
C TYR A 31 3.64 16.28 -8.77
N LEU A 32 4.11 15.29 -9.53
CA LEU A 32 3.47 13.98 -9.63
C LEU A 32 3.67 13.19 -8.33
N ASP A 33 4.87 13.24 -7.75
CA ASP A 33 5.17 12.55 -6.48
C ASP A 33 4.25 13.06 -5.37
N LYS A 34 4.18 14.38 -5.22
CA LYS A 34 3.31 15.01 -4.22
C LYS A 34 1.87 14.61 -4.46
N LYS A 35 1.42 14.60 -5.72
CA LYS A 35 0.05 14.26 -6.07
C LYS A 35 -0.28 12.80 -5.76
N TYR A 36 0.62 11.86 -6.07
CA TYR A 36 0.46 10.46 -5.71
C TYR A 36 0.35 10.26 -4.20
N LEU A 37 1.25 10.91 -3.44
CA LEU A 37 1.20 10.86 -1.98
C LEU A 37 -0.12 11.43 -1.45
N HIS A 38 -0.51 12.62 -1.92
CA HIS A 38 -1.76 13.28 -1.52
C HIS A 38 -3.01 12.49 -1.90
N TYR A 39 -3.00 11.81 -3.04
CA TYR A 39 -4.13 11.00 -3.50
C TYR A 39 -4.45 9.87 -2.53
N SER A 40 -3.42 9.25 -1.96
CA SER A 40 -3.57 8.16 -0.99
C SER A 40 -3.38 8.62 0.46
N GLN A 41 -3.44 9.93 0.75
CA GLN A 41 -3.47 10.38 2.14
C GLN A 41 -4.78 9.93 2.83
N PRO A 42 -4.72 9.53 4.11
CA PRO A 42 -3.56 9.50 5.00
C PRO A 42 -2.78 8.17 4.97
N HIS A 43 -3.11 7.23 4.10
CA HIS A 43 -2.40 5.94 3.99
C HIS A 43 -0.90 6.11 3.70
N THR A 44 -0.51 7.19 3.03
CA THR A 44 0.88 7.52 2.65
C THR A 44 1.66 8.27 3.73
N GLU A 45 1.09 8.58 4.89
CA GLU A 45 1.82 9.24 5.98
C GLU A 45 3.07 8.45 6.39
N ASP A 46 4.14 9.18 6.71
CA ASP A 46 5.41 8.59 7.16
C ASP A 46 5.24 7.97 8.55
N TYR A 47 5.82 6.78 8.76
CA TYR A 47 5.92 6.12 10.05
C TYR A 47 7.23 5.34 10.17
N PHE A 48 7.57 4.87 11.36
CA PHE A 48 8.78 4.08 11.58
C PHE A 48 8.51 2.58 11.43
N THR A 49 9.34 1.89 10.63
CA THR A 49 9.37 0.43 10.57
C THR A 49 10.78 -0.08 10.90
N PRO A 50 10.92 -1.14 11.72
CA PRO A 50 12.23 -1.68 12.07
C PRO A 50 12.91 -2.42 10.91
N ALA A 51 12.18 -2.74 9.83
CA ALA A 51 12.69 -3.54 8.72
C ALA A 51 13.56 -2.77 7.71
N GLY A 52 13.58 -1.45 7.80
CA GLY A 52 14.26 -0.58 6.84
C GLY A 52 13.53 0.74 6.71
N VAL A 53 13.96 1.56 5.74
CA VAL A 53 13.33 2.87 5.57
C VAL A 53 12.05 2.75 4.74
N PRO A 54 10.89 3.18 5.27
CA PRO A 54 9.63 3.09 4.54
C PRO A 54 9.57 4.14 3.44
N PHE A 55 9.52 3.71 2.18
CA PHE A 55 9.43 4.61 1.05
C PHE A 55 8.46 4.13 -0.02
N TYR A 56 8.01 5.10 -0.81
CA TYR A 56 7.43 4.86 -2.12
C TYR A 56 8.52 4.95 -3.19
N LEU A 57 8.63 3.95 -4.06
CA LEU A 57 9.60 3.84 -5.16
C LEU A 57 9.45 4.98 -6.15
N VAL A 58 8.24 5.54 -6.29
CA VAL A 58 7.98 6.73 -7.11
C VAL A 58 8.86 7.94 -6.75
N HIS A 59 9.37 7.99 -5.50
CA HIS A 59 10.27 9.05 -5.04
C HIS A 59 11.68 8.96 -5.61
N PHE A 60 12.10 7.77 -6.05
CA PHE A 60 13.46 7.55 -6.55
C PHE A 60 13.53 7.90 -8.03
N LYS A 61 14.16 9.03 -8.34
CA LYS A 61 14.31 9.51 -9.73
C LYS A 61 15.45 8.81 -10.48
N GLU A 62 16.46 8.39 -9.72
CA GLU A 62 17.63 7.68 -10.22
C GLU A 62 17.79 6.37 -9.46
N LEU A 63 18.21 5.31 -10.18
CA LEU A 63 18.38 3.98 -9.60
C LEU A 63 19.45 3.95 -8.51
N SER A 64 20.51 4.73 -8.68
CA SER A 64 21.63 4.85 -7.72
C SER A 64 21.21 5.40 -6.37
N TRP A 65 20.09 6.14 -6.29
CA TRP A 65 19.60 6.71 -5.04
C TRP A 65 19.09 5.65 -4.06
N LEU A 66 18.77 4.44 -4.53
CA LEU A 66 18.40 3.34 -3.64
C LEU A 66 19.53 3.07 -2.64
N ASN A 67 20.79 3.12 -3.09
CA ASN A 67 21.98 2.82 -2.29
C ASN A 67 22.27 3.83 -1.17
N LEU A 68 21.46 4.88 -1.05
CA LEU A 68 21.44 5.73 0.14
C LEU A 68 21.01 4.96 1.39
N PHE A 69 20.25 3.88 1.21
CA PHE A 69 19.77 3.02 2.28
C PHE A 69 20.11 1.57 1.95
N PRO A 70 20.64 0.80 2.89
CA PRO A 70 20.98 -0.59 2.64
C PRO A 70 19.72 -1.47 2.55
N THR A 71 18.59 -0.99 3.08
CA THR A 71 17.29 -1.63 2.98
C THR A 71 16.16 -0.59 2.88
N ILE A 72 15.28 -0.80 1.91
CA ILE A 72 14.08 0.00 1.70
C ILE A 72 12.86 -0.89 1.92
N PHE A 73 11.98 -0.47 2.81
CA PHE A 73 10.66 -1.07 3.00
C PHE A 73 9.68 -0.41 2.03
N VAL A 74 9.32 -1.14 0.98
CA VAL A 74 8.53 -0.61 -0.14
C VAL A 74 7.06 -0.60 0.24
N ARG A 75 6.44 0.59 0.18
CA ARG A 75 5.04 0.82 0.54
C ARG A 75 4.10 0.93 -0.65
N ASP A 76 4.68 1.01 -1.85
CA ASP A 76 3.98 1.06 -3.12
C ASP A 76 3.01 -0.11 -3.28
N GLY A 77 1.94 0.15 -4.02
CA GLY A 77 1.09 -0.92 -4.51
C GLY A 77 1.68 -1.58 -5.77
N LEU A 78 1.04 -2.68 -6.19
CA LEU A 78 1.47 -3.54 -7.29
C LEU A 78 1.72 -2.77 -8.58
N THR A 79 0.90 -1.77 -8.90
CA THR A 79 1.05 -0.98 -10.12
C THR A 79 2.34 -0.16 -10.12
N SER A 80 2.65 0.49 -9.00
CA SER A 80 3.86 1.31 -8.87
C SER A 80 5.13 0.44 -8.76
N ILE A 81 5.04 -0.73 -8.13
CA ILE A 81 6.12 -1.73 -8.10
C ILE A 81 6.41 -2.26 -9.52
N ALA A 82 5.37 -2.65 -10.26
CA ALA A 82 5.52 -3.12 -11.64
C ALA A 82 6.12 -2.03 -12.54
N HIS A 83 5.68 -0.78 -12.39
CA HIS A 83 6.24 0.35 -13.12
C HIS A 83 7.73 0.57 -12.82
N PHE A 84 8.13 0.47 -11.55
CA PHE A 84 9.54 0.57 -11.16
C PHE A 84 10.41 -0.47 -11.86
N PHE A 85 10.01 -1.75 -11.84
CA PHE A 85 10.77 -2.82 -12.49
C PHE A 85 10.75 -2.73 -14.02
N PHE A 86 9.68 -2.19 -14.59
CA PHE A 86 9.65 -1.89 -16.00
C PHE A 86 10.71 -0.83 -16.37
N LYS A 87 10.78 0.26 -15.60
CA LYS A 87 11.73 1.35 -15.82
C LYS A 87 13.18 0.91 -15.58
N TYR A 88 13.38 0.02 -14.61
CA TYR A 88 14.69 -0.51 -14.23
C TYR A 88 14.68 -2.05 -14.25
N PRO A 89 14.74 -2.68 -15.44
CA PRO A 89 14.61 -4.14 -15.56
C PRO A 89 15.79 -4.92 -14.95
N THR A 90 16.89 -4.23 -14.64
CA THR A 90 18.10 -4.82 -14.02
C THR A 90 18.60 -3.92 -12.89
N PRO A 91 19.10 -4.48 -11.77
CA PRO A 91 19.58 -3.74 -10.60
C PRO A 91 21.01 -3.21 -10.79
N ASN A 92 21.35 -2.65 -11.95
CA ASN A 92 22.74 -2.29 -12.27
C ASN A 92 23.32 -1.32 -11.23
N GLY A 93 24.30 -1.80 -10.46
CA GLY A 93 24.95 -1.03 -9.40
C GLY A 93 24.12 -0.86 -8.13
N VAL A 94 23.01 -1.59 -7.96
CA VAL A 94 22.18 -1.54 -6.74
C VAL A 94 22.67 -2.59 -5.74
N GLU A 95 23.05 -2.12 -4.55
CA GLU A 95 23.43 -2.95 -3.39
C GLU A 95 22.29 -3.05 -2.37
N THR A 96 21.28 -2.19 -2.53
CA THR A 96 20.12 -2.09 -1.65
C THR A 96 19.26 -3.35 -1.71
N THR A 97 18.73 -3.75 -0.55
CA THR A 97 17.64 -4.72 -0.46
C THR A 97 16.29 -4.01 -0.49
N LEU A 98 15.42 -4.40 -1.43
CA LEU A 98 14.01 -3.99 -1.45
C LEU A 98 13.17 -5.02 -0.70
N ILE A 99 12.50 -4.61 0.36
CA ILE A 99 11.48 -5.42 1.03
C ILE A 99 10.14 -5.08 0.39
N LEU A 100 9.56 -6.05 -0.32
CA LEU A 100 8.33 -5.92 -1.08
C LEU A 100 7.20 -6.70 -0.42
N PRO A 101 5.94 -6.30 -0.59
CA PRO A 101 4.80 -7.11 -0.16
C PRO A 101 4.81 -8.47 -0.86
N ILE A 102 4.42 -9.54 -0.16
CA ILE A 102 4.45 -10.91 -0.69
C ILE A 102 3.67 -11.05 -2.02
N GLU A 103 2.64 -10.24 -2.22
CA GLU A 103 1.81 -10.26 -3.42
C GLU A 103 2.51 -9.71 -4.65
N ALA A 104 3.63 -9.00 -4.48
CA ALA A 104 4.44 -8.51 -5.58
C ALA A 104 5.42 -9.55 -6.12
N GLU A 105 5.47 -10.79 -5.60
CA GLU A 105 6.43 -11.80 -6.05
C GLU A 105 6.40 -12.02 -7.57
N GLU A 106 5.21 -12.13 -8.16
CA GLU A 106 5.05 -12.31 -9.61
C GLU A 106 5.50 -11.10 -10.44
N LEU A 107 5.73 -9.93 -9.81
CA LEU A 107 6.22 -8.73 -10.46
C LEU A 107 7.75 -8.65 -10.48
N ILE A 108 8.47 -9.44 -9.68
CA ILE A 108 9.92 -9.29 -9.56
C ILE A 108 10.61 -9.92 -10.78
N PRO A 109 11.36 -9.16 -11.60
CA PRO A 109 12.14 -9.74 -12.68
C PRO A 109 13.23 -10.67 -12.14
N ALA A 110 13.60 -11.70 -12.89
CA ALA A 110 14.63 -12.67 -12.46
C ALA A 110 15.96 -11.99 -12.06
N ALA A 111 16.34 -10.91 -12.76
CA ALA A 111 17.55 -10.15 -12.47
C ALA A 111 17.56 -9.45 -11.09
N TRP A 112 16.38 -9.22 -10.50
CA TRP A 112 16.21 -8.52 -9.23
C TRP A 112 16.07 -9.45 -8.02
N LEU A 113 15.95 -10.77 -8.22
CA LEU A 113 15.68 -11.71 -7.13
C LEU A 113 16.70 -11.64 -5.98
N GLU A 114 17.97 -11.35 -6.29
CA GLU A 114 19.02 -11.22 -5.27
C GLU A 114 18.99 -9.88 -4.51
N ASN A 115 18.23 -8.89 -4.98
CA ASN A 115 18.06 -7.58 -4.37
C ASN A 115 16.71 -7.44 -3.66
N CYS A 116 15.88 -8.48 -3.63
CA CYS A 116 14.53 -8.42 -3.09
C CYS A 116 14.31 -9.43 -1.95
N LEU A 117 13.56 -9.00 -0.94
CA LEU A 117 12.87 -9.85 0.02
C LEU A 117 11.38 -9.62 -0.09
N LEU A 118 10.60 -10.66 0.18
CA LEU A 118 9.16 -10.57 0.35
C LEU A 118 8.85 -10.44 1.84
N CYS A 119 7.84 -9.64 2.17
CA CYS A 119 7.28 -9.55 3.51
C CYS A 119 5.78 -9.81 3.53
N ASP A 120 5.33 -10.48 4.59
CA ASP A 120 3.93 -10.62 4.93
C ASP A 120 3.70 -10.08 6.35
N ILE A 121 2.60 -9.36 6.56
CA ILE A 121 2.29 -8.72 7.85
C ILE A 121 1.41 -9.65 8.64
N LYS A 122 1.96 -10.30 9.67
CA LYS A 122 1.26 -11.29 10.49
C LYS A 122 0.86 -10.74 11.84
N ARG A 123 -0.26 -11.22 12.37
CA ARG A 123 -0.68 -10.95 13.77
C ARG A 123 -0.17 -12.06 14.68
N TYR A 124 0.15 -11.72 15.93
CA TYR A 124 0.47 -12.74 16.93
C TYR A 124 -0.79 -13.56 17.26
N LYS A 125 -0.68 -14.89 17.19
CA LYS A 125 -1.67 -15.78 17.82
C LYS A 125 -1.79 -15.43 19.30
N ASP A 126 -3.01 -15.48 19.83
CA ASP A 126 -3.32 -15.23 21.24
C ASP A 126 -2.84 -13.86 21.76
N ALA A 127 -2.69 -12.86 20.89
CA ALA A 127 -2.65 -11.49 21.36
C ALA A 127 -3.90 -11.30 22.25
N ASN A 128 -3.72 -10.98 23.54
CA ASN A 128 -4.82 -10.81 24.49
C ASN A 128 -5.72 -9.66 24.04
N LEU A 129 -6.69 -9.97 23.19
CA LEU A 129 -7.63 -9.02 22.64
C LEU A 129 -8.82 -8.99 23.59
N GLY A 130 -9.13 -7.80 24.07
CA GLY A 130 -10.35 -7.60 24.83
C GLY A 130 -11.58 -7.92 23.98
N LYS A 131 -12.74 -7.93 24.62
CA LYS A 131 -14.01 -8.05 23.89
C LYS A 131 -14.12 -6.87 22.90
N VAL A 132 -14.40 -7.16 21.63
CA VAL A 132 -14.61 -6.12 20.60
C VAL A 132 -15.87 -5.33 20.94
N GLU A 133 -15.69 -4.03 21.16
CA GLU A 133 -16.75 -3.06 21.51
C GLU A 133 -17.14 -2.17 20.32
N THR A 134 -16.18 -1.88 19.44
CA THR A 134 -16.34 -0.97 18.29
C THR A 134 -15.82 -1.60 17.01
N ILE A 135 -16.54 -1.39 15.91
CA ILE A 135 -16.11 -1.75 14.56
C ILE A 135 -15.88 -0.47 13.76
N TYR A 136 -14.66 -0.32 13.26
CA TYR A 136 -14.28 0.76 12.37
C TYR A 136 -14.45 0.33 10.92
N ILE A 137 -15.11 1.14 10.11
CA ILE A 137 -15.11 1.03 8.64
C ILE A 137 -14.10 2.06 8.16
N THR A 138 -13.07 1.63 7.44
CA THR A 138 -11.96 2.49 7.06
C THR A 138 -11.59 2.36 5.58
N GLY A 139 -11.15 3.46 4.99
CA GLY A 139 -10.50 3.49 3.68
C GLY A 139 -10.83 4.73 2.86
N SER A 140 -10.25 4.77 1.66
CA SER A 140 -10.42 5.84 0.70
C SER A 140 -11.71 5.66 -0.10
N ILE A 141 -12.51 6.72 -0.22
CA ILE A 141 -13.68 6.73 -1.10
C ILE A 141 -13.21 7.08 -2.51
N CYS A 142 -12.88 6.05 -3.30
CA CYS A 142 -12.42 6.22 -4.67
C CYS A 142 -12.90 5.07 -5.58
N GLU A 143 -13.38 5.42 -6.77
CA GLU A 143 -13.97 4.48 -7.75
C GLU A 143 -13.02 3.32 -8.12
N ASN A 144 -11.71 3.57 -8.16
CA ASN A 144 -10.71 2.59 -8.58
C ASN A 144 -10.19 1.71 -7.42
N THR A 145 -10.63 1.98 -6.19
CA THR A 145 -10.12 1.28 -4.98
C THR A 145 -10.99 0.11 -4.53
N TYR A 146 -12.25 0.05 -5.01
CA TYR A 146 -13.20 -1.02 -4.67
C TYR A 146 -14.37 -1.08 -5.64
N ASN A 147 -15.03 -2.23 -5.71
CA ASN A 147 -16.32 -2.37 -6.39
C ASN A 147 -17.47 -1.90 -5.48
N PHE A 148 -18.17 -0.85 -5.88
CA PHE A 148 -19.25 -0.25 -5.05
C PHE A 148 -20.33 -1.24 -4.62
N LYS A 149 -20.77 -2.14 -5.52
CA LYS A 149 -21.85 -3.11 -5.22
C LYS A 149 -21.39 -4.21 -4.26
N GLU A 150 -20.13 -4.61 -4.37
CA GLU A 150 -19.54 -5.61 -3.46
C GLU A 150 -19.37 -5.01 -2.07
N VAL A 151 -18.84 -3.79 -1.97
CA VAL A 151 -18.76 -3.06 -0.69
C VAL A 151 -20.15 -2.86 -0.07
N GLU A 152 -21.17 -2.48 -0.85
CA GLU A 152 -22.54 -2.35 -0.33
C GLU A 152 -23.02 -3.67 0.30
N LYS A 153 -22.80 -4.80 -0.39
CA LYS A 153 -23.17 -6.12 0.09
C LYS A 153 -22.42 -6.48 1.38
N GLU A 154 -21.10 -6.29 1.40
CA GLU A 154 -20.25 -6.59 2.55
C GLU A 154 -20.62 -5.74 3.77
N LEU A 155 -20.91 -4.44 3.59
CA LEU A 155 -21.34 -3.56 4.67
C LEU A 155 -22.72 -3.96 5.25
N ARG A 156 -23.65 -4.42 4.39
CA ARG A 156 -24.94 -4.97 4.86
C ARG A 156 -24.75 -6.25 5.67
N GLU A 157 -23.87 -7.14 5.22
CA GLU A 157 -23.52 -8.37 5.94
C GLU A 157 -22.83 -8.03 7.28
N LEU A 158 -21.92 -7.07 7.28
CA LEU A 158 -21.23 -6.57 8.47
C LEU A 158 -22.25 -6.04 9.51
N LYS A 159 -23.18 -5.17 9.11
CA LYS A 159 -24.23 -4.64 9.99
C LYS A 159 -25.16 -5.73 10.53
N LYS A 160 -25.46 -6.76 9.72
CA LYS A 160 -26.30 -7.89 10.13
C LYS A 160 -25.61 -8.78 11.16
N ASN A 161 -24.32 -9.05 10.97
CA ASN A 161 -23.57 -10.03 11.76
C ASN A 161 -23.00 -9.45 13.06
N HIS A 162 -22.97 -8.12 13.19
CA HIS A 162 -22.36 -7.43 14.33
C HIS A 162 -23.32 -6.43 14.97
N GLN A 163 -23.33 -6.42 16.32
CA GLN A 163 -24.18 -5.54 17.14
C GLN A 163 -23.37 -4.46 17.87
N GLN A 164 -22.06 -4.41 17.62
CA GLN A 164 -21.14 -3.42 18.16
C GLN A 164 -21.43 -2.01 17.64
N LYS A 165 -20.83 -1.00 18.28
CA LYS A 165 -20.88 0.38 17.79
C LYS A 165 -20.10 0.48 16.48
N PHE A 166 -20.65 1.16 15.49
CA PHE A 166 -19.98 1.40 14.22
C PHE A 166 -19.39 2.81 14.17
N LYS A 167 -18.16 2.90 13.71
CA LYS A 167 -17.51 4.16 13.39
C LYS A 167 -16.97 4.12 11.96
N ALA A 168 -17.09 5.21 11.23
CA ALA A 168 -16.56 5.35 9.88
C ALA A 168 -15.39 6.33 9.89
N LEU A 169 -14.24 5.87 9.43
CA LEU A 169 -13.05 6.66 9.21
C LEU A 169 -12.72 6.63 7.71
N LEU A 170 -13.35 7.55 6.98
CA LEU A 170 -13.35 7.53 5.52
C LEU A 170 -12.57 8.72 4.97
N PHE A 171 -11.79 8.47 3.92
CA PHE A 171 -10.90 9.48 3.35
C PHE A 171 -11.36 9.83 1.93
N ASP A 172 -11.69 11.09 1.73
CA ASP A 172 -11.92 11.62 0.39
C ASP A 172 -10.55 11.75 -0.31
N ASN A 173 -10.36 11.05 -1.43
CA ASN A 173 -9.10 11.14 -2.18
C ASN A 173 -9.02 12.43 -2.99
N ILE A 174 -7.81 13.01 -3.03
CA ILE A 174 -7.48 14.10 -3.97
C ILE A 174 -7.21 13.49 -5.35
N GLN A 175 -8.19 13.58 -6.25
CA GLN A 175 -8.20 12.93 -7.57
C GLN A 175 -6.91 13.05 -8.40
N LEU A 176 -6.52 11.93 -9.02
CA LEU A 176 -5.40 11.86 -9.96
C LEU A 176 -5.83 12.12 -11.41
N GLY A 177 -5.17 13.05 -12.11
CA GLY A 177 -5.40 13.31 -13.54
C GLY A 177 -6.88 13.34 -13.97
N ASN A 178 -7.22 12.43 -14.89
CA ASN A 178 -8.55 12.21 -15.47
C ASN A 178 -9.62 11.74 -14.45
N GLU A 179 -9.27 11.36 -13.22
CA GLU A 179 -10.25 11.15 -12.14
C GLU A 179 -10.92 12.45 -11.72
N TYR A 180 -10.34 13.61 -12.08
CA TYR A 180 -10.99 14.91 -12.01
C TYR A 180 -12.08 15.03 -13.08
N THR A 181 -13.11 14.20 -12.97
CA THR A 181 -14.36 14.38 -13.70
C THR A 181 -15.40 15.04 -12.77
N PRO A 182 -16.38 15.78 -13.31
CA PRO A 182 -17.51 16.28 -12.50
C PRO A 182 -18.28 15.19 -11.72
N ASN A 183 -18.13 13.92 -12.11
CA ASN A 183 -18.85 12.77 -11.53
C ASN A 183 -18.21 12.25 -10.24
N SER A 184 -16.93 12.54 -9.98
CA SER A 184 -16.23 12.03 -8.80
C SER A 184 -16.83 12.52 -7.47
N LYS A 185 -17.30 13.77 -7.42
CA LYS A 185 -18.07 14.29 -6.28
C LYS A 185 -19.40 13.56 -6.11
N GLN A 186 -19.97 13.05 -7.19
CA GLN A 186 -21.19 12.24 -7.10
C GLN A 186 -20.86 10.89 -6.47
N HIS A 187 -19.73 10.25 -6.78
CA HIS A 187 -19.33 8.99 -6.16
C HIS A 187 -19.27 9.08 -4.64
N ASN A 188 -18.59 10.09 -4.08
CA ASN A 188 -18.50 10.23 -2.63
C ASN A 188 -19.87 10.44 -2.00
N VAL A 189 -20.71 11.27 -2.62
CA VAL A 189 -22.10 11.45 -2.18
C VAL A 189 -22.90 10.14 -2.24
N HIS A 190 -22.73 9.32 -3.29
CA HIS A 190 -23.37 8.00 -3.39
C HIS A 190 -22.87 7.05 -2.31
N PHE A 191 -21.57 7.06 -2.00
CA PHE A 191 -21.00 6.25 -0.94
C PHE A 191 -21.57 6.62 0.44
N TYR A 192 -21.58 7.92 0.79
CA TYR A 192 -22.17 8.36 2.06
C TYR A 192 -23.67 8.06 2.12
N LYS A 193 -24.42 8.25 1.03
CA LYS A 193 -25.84 7.84 0.97
C LYS A 193 -26.02 6.35 1.23
N MET A 194 -25.20 5.50 0.60
CA MET A 194 -25.20 4.07 0.83
C MET A 194 -24.90 3.74 2.31
N LEU A 195 -23.86 4.36 2.88
CA LEU A 195 -23.48 4.15 4.27
C LEU A 195 -24.62 4.51 5.23
N PHE A 196 -25.22 5.69 5.09
CA PHE A 196 -26.35 6.10 5.93
C PHE A 196 -27.62 5.29 5.67
N ASN A 197 -27.84 4.78 4.46
CA ASN A 197 -28.96 3.87 4.19
C ASN A 197 -28.80 2.50 4.86
N ILE A 198 -27.55 2.04 5.10
CA ILE A 198 -27.26 0.76 5.75
C ILE A 198 -27.26 0.92 7.28
N PHE A 199 -26.60 1.96 7.79
CA PHE A 199 -26.34 2.10 9.22
C PHE A 199 -27.27 3.10 9.92
N GLY A 200 -27.90 4.03 9.20
CA GLY A 200 -28.73 5.08 9.79
C GLY A 200 -27.95 5.93 10.80
N ASP A 201 -28.56 6.17 11.96
CA ASP A 201 -27.96 6.90 13.07
C ASP A 201 -26.99 6.05 13.92
N ASP A 202 -26.83 4.76 13.60
CA ASP A 202 -25.98 3.83 14.38
C ASP A 202 -24.49 3.95 14.03
N ILE A 203 -24.10 4.85 13.12
CA ILE A 203 -22.72 5.06 12.70
C ILE A 203 -22.23 6.47 13.01
N GLU A 204 -21.08 6.54 13.66
CA GLU A 204 -20.36 7.79 13.93
C GLU A 204 -19.28 7.99 12.87
N VAL A 205 -19.32 9.10 12.11
CA VAL A 205 -18.25 9.45 11.16
C VAL A 205 -17.19 10.27 11.87
N LEU A 206 -15.94 9.81 11.82
CA LEU A 206 -14.79 10.42 12.50
C LEU A 206 -13.85 11.14 11.53
N ASN A 207 -13.06 12.06 12.08
CA ASN A 207 -11.91 12.64 11.39
C ASN A 207 -10.62 11.86 11.73
N TRP A 208 -9.67 11.82 10.78
CA TRP A 208 -8.37 11.21 10.99
C TRP A 208 -7.53 11.84 12.10
N GLY A 209 -7.49 13.17 12.17
CA GLY A 209 -6.64 13.89 13.12
C GLY A 209 -6.95 13.53 14.57
N GLU A 210 -8.22 13.29 14.90
CA GLU A 210 -8.66 12.87 16.23
C GLU A 210 -8.50 11.35 16.44
N SER A 211 -8.62 10.57 15.36
CA SER A 211 -8.55 9.11 15.41
C SER A 211 -7.11 8.59 15.53
N LYS A 212 -6.11 9.35 15.08
CA LYS A 212 -4.69 8.93 15.07
C LYS A 212 -4.17 8.48 16.44
N GLU A 213 -4.66 9.10 17.51
CA GLU A 213 -4.28 8.83 18.91
C GLU A 213 -5.34 8.00 19.65
N ALA A 214 -6.31 7.43 18.95
CA ALA A 214 -7.37 6.63 19.57
C ALA A 214 -6.82 5.28 20.08
N ASN A 215 -7.45 4.77 21.14
CA ASN A 215 -7.16 3.41 21.61
C ASN A 215 -7.96 2.38 20.81
N TYR A 216 -7.25 1.52 20.07
CA TYR A 216 -7.83 0.46 19.24
C TYR A 216 -7.80 -0.94 19.88
N SER A 217 -7.48 -1.06 21.17
CA SER A 217 -7.27 -2.38 21.81
C SER A 217 -8.51 -3.27 21.90
N ASN A 218 -9.71 -2.67 21.87
CA ASN A 218 -11.00 -3.35 21.93
C ASN A 218 -11.83 -3.10 20.67
N SER A 219 -11.17 -2.94 19.52
CA SER A 219 -11.83 -2.69 18.26
C SER A 219 -11.56 -3.77 17.23
N ALA A 220 -12.41 -3.78 16.22
CA ALA A 220 -12.15 -4.43 14.96
C ALA A 220 -12.25 -3.39 13.84
N PHE A 221 -11.66 -3.67 12.69
CA PHE A 221 -11.75 -2.81 11.52
C PHE A 221 -12.08 -3.61 10.26
N PHE A 222 -12.84 -2.97 9.39
CA PHE A 222 -13.21 -3.42 8.07
C PHE A 222 -12.61 -2.42 7.07
N GLU A 223 -11.71 -2.88 6.22
CA GLU A 223 -11.03 -2.04 5.22
C GLU A 223 -11.77 -2.12 3.90
N ILE A 224 -12.36 -1.01 3.42
CA ILE A 224 -13.10 -0.97 2.15
C ILE A 224 -12.16 -1.09 0.95
N ASN A 225 -10.91 -0.64 1.09
CA ASN A 225 -9.91 -0.68 0.04
C ASN A 225 -9.40 -2.11 -0.11
N GLN A 226 -9.97 -2.85 -1.04
CA GLN A 226 -9.53 -4.22 -1.32
C GLN A 226 -8.25 -4.24 -2.17
N ASN A 227 -7.93 -3.14 -2.86
CA ASN A 227 -6.93 -3.13 -3.92
C ASN A 227 -5.50 -2.80 -3.44
N LYS A 228 -4.59 -3.76 -3.62
CA LYS A 228 -3.12 -3.62 -3.44
C LYS A 228 -2.47 -2.75 -4.51
N LEU A 229 -3.24 -2.09 -5.38
CA LEU A 229 -2.73 -1.39 -6.56
C LEU A 229 -1.98 -0.12 -6.23
N ASN A 230 -2.53 0.68 -5.32
CA ASN A 230 -2.03 2.01 -5.02
C ASN A 230 -1.03 2.00 -3.88
N PHE A 231 -1.31 1.26 -2.81
CA PHE A 231 -0.38 1.02 -1.71
C PHE A 231 -0.53 -0.42 -1.22
N SER A 232 0.58 -1.03 -0.83
CA SER A 232 0.57 -2.35 -0.20
C SER A 232 0.53 -2.24 1.32
N ASP A 233 1.09 -1.15 1.85
CA ASP A 233 1.19 -0.87 3.27
C ASP A 233 0.65 0.54 3.62
N SER A 234 -0.41 0.55 4.44
CA SER A 234 -1.21 1.72 4.78
C SER A 234 -0.89 2.18 6.20
N PHE A 235 -0.55 3.46 6.38
CA PHE A 235 -0.32 4.03 7.71
C PHE A 235 -1.54 3.90 8.62
N VAL A 236 -2.75 4.09 8.07
CA VAL A 236 -4.01 3.95 8.80
C VAL A 236 -4.15 2.52 9.32
N THR A 237 -3.88 1.55 8.45
CA THR A 237 -3.99 0.14 8.79
C THR A 237 -2.92 -0.21 9.81
N PHE A 238 -1.66 0.19 9.59
CA PHE A 238 -0.57 0.10 10.55
C PHE A 238 -0.97 0.62 11.93
N ASN A 239 -1.65 1.76 12.02
CA ASN A 239 -2.13 2.31 13.29
C ASN A 239 -3.16 1.38 13.95
N PHE A 240 -4.16 0.92 13.21
CA PHE A 240 -5.15 -0.05 13.70
C PHE A 240 -4.51 -1.33 14.25
N ILE A 241 -3.65 -2.00 13.47
CA ILE A 241 -2.98 -3.24 13.91
C ILE A 241 -1.96 -2.99 15.03
N SER A 242 -1.26 -1.84 15.05
CA SER A 242 -0.38 -1.44 16.16
C SER A 242 -1.14 -1.16 17.46
N GLY A 243 -2.38 -0.67 17.34
CA GLY A 243 -3.28 -0.43 18.46
C GLY A 243 -4.03 -1.68 18.93
N GLY A 244 -3.94 -2.79 18.19
CA GLY A 244 -4.54 -4.08 18.54
C GLY A 244 -5.90 -4.33 17.91
N SER A 245 -6.30 -3.52 16.93
CA SER A 245 -7.56 -3.73 16.23
C SER A 245 -7.56 -5.04 15.45
N LEU A 246 -8.71 -5.72 15.45
CA LEU A 246 -8.94 -6.97 14.73
C LEU A 246 -9.39 -6.74 13.27
N PRO A 247 -8.66 -7.22 12.25
CA PRO A 247 -9.11 -7.12 10.87
C PRO A 247 -10.28 -8.09 10.60
N LEU A 248 -11.37 -7.60 10.00
CA LEU A 248 -12.58 -8.41 9.74
C LEU A 248 -12.69 -8.99 8.33
N ASN A 249 -12.06 -8.35 7.34
CA ASN A 249 -12.21 -8.69 5.91
C ASN A 249 -10.87 -8.75 5.16
N SER A 250 -9.79 -9.08 5.86
CA SER A 250 -8.45 -9.07 5.28
C SER A 250 -7.75 -10.41 5.51
N ASP A 251 -7.48 -11.10 4.41
CA ASP A 251 -6.58 -12.27 4.37
C ASP A 251 -5.10 -11.88 4.51
N ARG A 252 -4.79 -10.57 4.63
CA ARG A 252 -3.40 -10.09 4.75
C ARG A 252 -2.85 -10.27 6.16
N TYR A 253 -3.70 -10.09 7.18
CA TYR A 253 -3.25 -9.97 8.57
C TYR A 253 -3.53 -11.24 9.38
N LEU A 254 -3.21 -12.38 8.78
CA LEU A 254 -3.48 -13.68 9.39
C LEU A 254 -2.65 -13.88 10.66
N GLU A 255 -3.21 -14.61 11.60
CA GLU A 255 -2.50 -14.99 12.82
C GLU A 255 -1.47 -16.08 12.52
N SER A 256 -0.25 -15.88 12.99
CA SER A 256 0.84 -16.83 12.85
C SER A 256 1.70 -16.86 14.11
N ASP A 257 2.48 -17.94 14.24
CA ASP A 257 3.52 -18.02 15.25
C ASP A 257 4.73 -17.20 14.79
N PHE A 258 5.42 -16.56 15.75
CA PHE A 258 6.64 -15.83 15.45
C PHE A 258 7.77 -16.80 15.15
N THR A 259 8.45 -16.61 14.01
CA THR A 259 9.51 -17.50 13.54
C THR A 259 10.87 -16.80 13.52
N ASN A 260 11.93 -17.53 13.18
CA ASN A 260 13.29 -16.95 13.06
C ASN A 260 13.41 -15.95 11.89
N ASN A 261 12.49 -16.02 10.91
CA ASN A 261 12.43 -15.07 9.80
C ASN A 261 11.44 -13.94 10.08
N SER A 262 11.11 -13.71 11.35
CA SER A 262 10.16 -12.69 11.76
C SER A 262 10.84 -11.50 12.44
N LEU A 263 10.32 -10.30 12.20
CA LEU A 263 10.71 -9.09 12.89
C LEU A 263 9.50 -8.48 13.60
N ARG A 264 9.61 -8.31 14.92
CA ARG A 264 8.57 -7.67 15.72
C ARG A 264 8.45 -6.20 15.34
N VAL A 265 7.22 -5.76 15.03
CA VAL A 265 6.91 -4.35 14.77
C VAL A 265 6.19 -3.72 15.95
N SER A 266 5.22 -4.44 16.52
CA SER A 266 4.49 -4.01 17.71
C SER A 266 4.20 -5.19 18.63
N LYS A 267 3.43 -4.98 19.70
CA LYS A 267 2.97 -6.07 20.57
C LYS A 267 1.88 -6.96 19.93
N TYR A 268 1.33 -6.56 18.79
CA TYR A 268 0.19 -7.25 18.14
C TYR A 268 0.51 -7.86 16.78
N HIS A 269 1.57 -7.40 16.11
CA HIS A 269 1.94 -7.89 14.79
C HIS A 269 3.44 -7.84 14.54
N PHE A 270 3.86 -8.60 13.53
CA PHE A 270 5.23 -8.76 13.09
C PHE A 270 5.29 -8.90 11.57
N LEU A 271 6.47 -8.71 11.01
CA LEU A 271 6.74 -8.97 9.60
C LEU A 271 7.36 -10.36 9.50
N GLU A 272 6.90 -11.17 8.55
CA GLU A 272 7.50 -12.45 8.20
C GLU A 272 8.15 -12.34 6.83
N PHE A 273 9.43 -12.71 6.75
CA PHE A 273 10.22 -12.57 5.52
C PHE A 273 10.41 -13.89 4.78
N SER A 274 10.44 -13.80 3.46
CA SER A 274 10.82 -14.90 2.57
C SER A 274 11.62 -14.40 1.37
N HIS A 275 12.33 -15.32 0.72
CA HIS A 275 12.99 -15.00 -0.54
C HIS A 275 12.01 -15.15 -1.70
N PRO A 276 12.00 -14.20 -2.65
CA PRO A 276 11.25 -14.40 -3.87
C PRO A 276 11.83 -15.56 -4.67
N THR A 277 10.95 -16.25 -5.39
CA THR A 277 11.32 -17.35 -6.27
C THR A 277 11.12 -16.97 -7.72
N ALA A 278 12.01 -17.46 -8.59
CA ALA A 278 11.78 -17.36 -10.02
C ALA A 278 10.49 -18.12 -10.35
N SER A 279 9.52 -17.42 -10.93
CA SER A 279 8.22 -17.96 -11.27
C SER A 279 8.00 -17.87 -12.77
N PRO A 280 7.55 -18.94 -13.45
CA PRO A 280 7.15 -18.89 -14.86
C PRO A 280 6.11 -17.80 -15.13
N LYS A 281 5.31 -17.45 -14.12
CA LYS A 281 4.33 -16.37 -14.18
C LYS A 281 4.96 -14.98 -14.27
N SER A 282 6.10 -14.76 -13.61
CA SER A 282 6.85 -13.50 -13.74
C SER A 282 7.44 -13.40 -15.14
N GLU A 283 8.03 -14.48 -15.66
CA GLU A 283 8.57 -14.53 -17.02
C GLU A 283 7.49 -14.27 -18.09
N GLU A 284 6.30 -14.87 -17.93
CA GLU A 284 5.15 -14.63 -18.80
C GLU A 284 4.73 -13.15 -18.80
N LEU A 285 4.60 -12.54 -17.61
CA LEU A 285 4.22 -11.14 -17.47
C LEU A 285 5.25 -10.22 -18.15
N TRP A 286 6.54 -10.44 -17.90
CA TRP A 286 7.59 -9.60 -18.47
C TRP A 286 7.75 -9.79 -19.98
N SER A 287 7.48 -10.99 -20.50
CA SER A 287 7.37 -11.23 -21.93
C SER A 287 6.20 -10.45 -22.55
N GLU A 288 5.02 -10.47 -21.93
CA GLU A 288 3.85 -9.70 -22.37
C GLU A 288 4.16 -8.20 -22.37
N ILE A 289 4.75 -7.68 -21.28
CA ILE A 289 5.13 -6.27 -21.16
C ILE A 289 6.15 -5.85 -22.25
N GLU A 290 7.18 -6.65 -22.52
CA GLU A 290 8.16 -6.32 -23.57
C GLU A 290 7.53 -6.29 -24.97
N THR A 291 6.56 -7.16 -25.26
CA THR A 291 5.82 -7.11 -26.53
C THR A 291 4.92 -5.88 -26.66
N LEU A 292 4.40 -5.39 -25.53
CA LEU A 292 3.46 -4.27 -25.45
C LEU A 292 4.13 -2.92 -25.22
N LYS A 293 5.42 -2.90 -24.89
CA LYS A 293 6.22 -1.72 -24.53
C LYS A 293 6.07 -0.54 -25.49
N SER A 294 5.99 -0.81 -26.79
CA SER A 294 5.80 0.21 -27.83
C SER A 294 4.40 0.84 -27.85
N TYR A 295 3.40 0.20 -27.25
CA TYR A 295 2.02 0.65 -27.18
C TYR A 295 1.67 1.22 -25.81
N VAL A 296 2.22 0.63 -24.76
CA VAL A 296 1.81 0.87 -23.38
C VAL A 296 2.44 2.12 -22.78
N LEU A 297 3.51 2.72 -23.33
CA LEU A 297 4.26 3.78 -22.62
C LEU A 297 4.60 5.02 -23.44
N THR A 298 4.03 5.12 -24.64
CA THR A 298 4.21 6.27 -25.54
C THR A 298 3.81 7.62 -24.92
N GLY A 299 3.08 7.63 -23.80
CA GLY A 299 2.69 8.84 -23.06
C GLY A 299 3.65 9.31 -21.96
N GLU A 300 4.56 8.48 -21.45
CA GLU A 300 5.43 8.87 -20.32
C GLU A 300 6.56 9.82 -20.75
N GLU A 301 7.11 9.63 -21.96
CA GLU A 301 8.24 10.41 -22.48
C GLU A 301 7.90 11.88 -22.74
N HIS A 302 6.61 12.23 -22.79
CA HIS A 302 6.12 13.56 -23.14
C HIS A 302 5.69 14.43 -21.94
N LEU A 303 5.82 13.92 -20.71
CA LEU A 303 5.39 14.65 -19.53
C LEU A 303 6.56 15.44 -18.92
N VAL A 304 6.73 16.69 -19.35
CA VAL A 304 7.37 17.69 -18.47
C VAL A 304 6.45 17.81 -17.26
N ARG A 305 6.82 17.21 -16.12
CA ARG A 305 5.97 17.08 -14.92
C ARG A 305 5.78 18.43 -14.22
N THR A 306 5.01 19.32 -14.83
CA THR A 306 4.64 20.63 -14.30
C THR A 306 3.19 20.63 -13.80
N HIS A 307 2.84 21.60 -12.97
CA HIS A 307 1.46 21.82 -12.51
C HIS A 307 0.45 21.98 -13.65
N LYS A 308 0.86 22.37 -14.87
CA LYS A 308 -0.05 22.58 -16.00
C LYS A 308 -0.52 21.28 -16.65
N ASN A 309 0.22 20.20 -16.45
CA ASN A 309 -0.11 18.89 -17.01
C ASN A 309 -0.97 18.05 -16.06
N PHE A 310 -1.44 18.66 -14.96
CA PHE A 310 -2.07 18.02 -13.80
C PHE A 310 -3.26 17.10 -14.10
N GLU A 311 -4.08 17.43 -15.10
CA GLU A 311 -5.25 16.64 -15.52
C GLU A 311 -4.86 15.44 -16.41
N LEU A 312 -3.65 15.44 -16.98
CA LEU A 312 -3.21 14.47 -17.98
C LEU A 312 -2.19 13.46 -17.45
N VAL A 313 -1.77 13.58 -16.18
CA VAL A 313 -0.76 12.68 -15.60
C VAL A 313 -1.40 11.45 -14.98
N HIS A 314 -0.96 10.28 -15.47
CA HIS A 314 -1.25 8.98 -14.89
C HIS A 314 0.00 8.42 -14.19
N LEU A 315 -0.17 7.52 -13.21
CA LEU A 315 0.96 6.82 -12.59
C LEU A 315 1.64 5.85 -13.56
N CYS A 316 0.80 5.18 -14.33
CA CYS A 316 1.15 4.37 -15.49
C CYS A 316 0.02 4.54 -16.50
N THR A 317 0.20 4.11 -17.74
CA THR A 317 -0.89 4.20 -18.71
C THR A 317 -2.07 3.30 -18.31
N PRO A 318 -3.31 3.64 -18.72
CA PRO A 318 -4.48 2.80 -18.47
C PRO A 318 -4.31 1.36 -18.94
N GLU A 319 -3.56 1.16 -20.03
CA GLU A 319 -3.23 -0.16 -20.57
C GLU A 319 -2.32 -0.95 -19.63
N PHE A 320 -1.31 -0.31 -19.04
CA PHE A 320 -0.42 -0.94 -18.05
C PHE A 320 -1.21 -1.30 -16.79
N GLU A 321 -2.01 -0.38 -16.27
CA GLU A 321 -2.84 -0.61 -15.10
C GLU A 321 -3.83 -1.76 -15.32
N SER A 322 -4.49 -1.78 -16.49
CA SER A 322 -5.42 -2.85 -16.88
C SER A 322 -4.75 -4.22 -16.97
N LEU A 323 -3.49 -4.27 -17.43
CA LEU A 323 -2.70 -5.50 -17.47
C LEU A 323 -2.46 -6.03 -16.04
N ILE A 324 -2.02 -5.16 -15.12
CA ILE A 324 -1.79 -5.53 -13.71
C ILE A 324 -3.09 -5.96 -13.05
N LEU A 325 -4.18 -5.20 -13.22
CA LEU A 325 -5.51 -5.54 -12.73
C LEU A 325 -5.94 -6.96 -13.15
N LYS A 326 -5.87 -7.22 -14.46
CA LYS A 326 -6.22 -8.52 -15.05
C LYS A 326 -5.36 -9.66 -14.48
N ARG A 327 -4.06 -9.44 -14.33
CA ARG A 327 -3.11 -10.46 -13.84
C ARG A 327 -3.45 -10.90 -12.42
N PHE A 328 -3.71 -9.94 -11.54
CA PHE A 328 -3.98 -10.20 -10.13
C PHE A 328 -5.48 -10.44 -9.84
N LYS A 329 -6.32 -10.52 -10.88
CA LYS A 329 -7.78 -10.67 -10.78
C LYS A 329 -8.41 -9.58 -9.91
N LEU A 330 -7.81 -8.40 -9.95
CA LEU A 330 -8.28 -7.21 -9.28
C LEU A 330 -9.32 -6.56 -10.22
N LYS A 331 -10.40 -6.07 -9.64
CA LYS A 331 -11.54 -5.50 -10.38
C LYS A 331 -11.45 -4.00 -10.49
#